data_AF-I9Z9Z0-F1
#
_entry.id   AF-I9Z9Z0-F1
#
_cell.length_a   1.000
_cell.length_b   1.000
_cell.length_c   1.000
_cell.angle_alpha   90.00
_cell.angle_beta   90.00
_cell.angle_gamma   90.00
#
_symmetry.space_group_name_H-M   'P 1'
#
loop_
_entity.id
_entity.type
_entity.pdbx_description
1 polymer ?
#
loop_
_entity_poly.entity_id
_entity_poly.type
_entity_poly.pdbx_seq_one_letter_code
_entity_poly.pdbx_strand_id
1 'polypeptide(L)'
;MHGEGDLESALKDKNTNYLIKGNNLIALHSLKKKFAKQVKCIYIDPPYNTGNDSFNYNDNFNHSSWLVFMKNRLEAAMEFLSDDGVIFVQCDDNEQAYLKVLMDEIFLRENFVSCITHIVKPEGRMYGQVAKTHEYILVYAKNINNLIFNEIEKEGHAFSYIDEKGGFDLKNLENGNFTAFNSTNRPNLRYSFFVDEKAINSDGFMPVYIEYKHGLTEVLPKTKDSFEYVWRWGKEKAGNEIFDIVVTKNKNSILIFQKTRSTTTRTKSIFWDKSMITKKGTDEIKILFNDSSVFDTPKPEALLQRILEISTQENDLVCDFFAGSGTTCAVAHKMKRRYIGIEQMDYIETITKERLKKVIEGEQGGISKKCDFKGGGSFVYAELKEVNSGIKKQILNAKSTNECLKIFNDLNERFLKRTDNKIDEIDSEEFHNLDLNEQKRKCCASLDSNEDYLNLGDIDEDAWEIDEITKKYNEIFYS
;
A
#
# COMPACT_ATOMS: atom_id res chain seq x y z
N MET A 1 17.22 -16.25 -10.72
CA MET A 1 17.13 -16.33 -9.25
C MET A 1 18.20 -15.43 -8.66
N HIS A 2 17.87 -14.58 -7.69
CA HIS A 2 18.83 -13.79 -6.93
C HIS A 2 18.71 -14.13 -5.44
N GLY A 3 19.84 -14.36 -4.78
CA GLY A 3 19.89 -14.83 -3.39
C GLY A 3 20.18 -16.33 -3.31
N GLU A 4 19.62 -16.99 -2.30
CA GLU A 4 19.88 -18.41 -1.99
C GLU A 4 19.06 -19.38 -2.85
N GLY A 5 19.65 -20.54 -3.17
CA GLY A 5 18.98 -21.65 -3.85
C GLY A 5 19.09 -21.65 -5.38
N ASP A 6 18.52 -22.69 -6.01
CA ASP A 6 18.40 -22.81 -7.46
C ASP A 6 17.01 -22.38 -7.95
N LEU A 7 16.90 -22.03 -9.23
CA LEU A 7 15.68 -21.50 -9.82
C LEU A 7 14.54 -22.54 -9.88
N GLU A 8 14.84 -23.82 -10.11
CA GLU A 8 13.81 -24.86 -10.18
C GLU A 8 13.15 -25.06 -8.80
N SER A 9 13.95 -25.14 -7.74
CA SER A 9 13.45 -25.21 -6.37
C SER A 9 12.65 -23.96 -6.00
N ALA A 10 13.13 -22.77 -6.38
CA ALA A 10 12.43 -21.52 -6.13
C ALA A 10 11.06 -21.46 -6.82
N LEU A 11 10.95 -21.91 -8.07
CA LEU A 11 9.66 -21.87 -8.79
C LEU A 11 8.61 -22.82 -8.19
N LYS A 12 9.07 -23.89 -7.52
CA LYS A 12 8.23 -24.86 -6.79
C LYS A 12 7.87 -24.39 -5.38
N ASP A 13 8.68 -23.53 -4.77
CA ASP A 13 8.41 -22.98 -3.45
C ASP A 13 7.26 -21.95 -3.50
N LYS A 14 6.26 -22.17 -2.64
CA LYS A 14 5.11 -21.28 -2.46
C LYS A 14 5.49 -19.96 -1.78
N ASN A 15 6.65 -19.90 -1.14
CA ASN A 15 7.14 -18.73 -0.44
C ASN A 15 8.04 -17.83 -1.26
N THR A 16 8.28 -18.17 -2.53
CA THR A 16 9.12 -17.38 -3.42
C THR A 16 8.57 -15.99 -3.66
N ASN A 17 9.48 -15.02 -3.59
CA ASN A 17 9.22 -13.64 -3.97
C ASN A 17 9.45 -13.44 -5.46
N TYR A 18 8.67 -12.57 -6.09
CA TYR A 18 8.75 -12.31 -7.51
C TYR A 18 8.96 -10.82 -7.79
N LEU A 19 9.91 -10.52 -8.67
CA LEU A 19 10.03 -9.23 -9.34
C LEU A 19 9.85 -9.47 -10.85
N ILE A 20 8.88 -8.83 -11.45
CA ILE A 20 8.45 -9.10 -12.82
C ILE A 20 8.59 -7.84 -13.66
N LYS A 21 9.31 -7.95 -14.79
CA LYS A 21 9.35 -6.91 -15.81
C LYS A 21 8.26 -7.10 -16.84
N GLY A 22 7.51 -6.04 -17.12
CA GLY A 22 6.54 -6.00 -18.22
C GLY A 22 5.28 -5.22 -17.87
N ASN A 23 4.36 -5.12 -18.83
CA ASN A 23 3.09 -4.43 -18.62
C ASN A 23 2.31 -5.06 -17.45
N ASN A 24 2.00 -4.24 -16.44
CA ASN A 24 1.36 -4.70 -15.22
C ASN A 24 -0.01 -5.35 -15.42
N LEU A 25 -0.82 -4.92 -16.39
CA LEU A 25 -2.12 -5.55 -16.65
C LEU A 25 -1.93 -6.98 -17.20
N ILE A 26 -1.04 -7.15 -18.17
CA ILE A 26 -0.73 -8.47 -18.75
C ILE A 26 -0.09 -9.38 -17.70
N ALA A 27 0.87 -8.87 -16.93
CA ALA A 27 1.49 -9.60 -15.85
C ALA A 27 0.47 -10.07 -14.80
N LEU A 28 -0.47 -9.21 -14.38
CA LEU A 28 -1.55 -9.62 -13.47
C LEU A 28 -2.41 -10.74 -14.08
N HIS A 29 -2.78 -10.67 -15.35
CA HIS A 29 -3.53 -11.76 -15.98
C HIS A 29 -2.74 -13.08 -16.04
N SER A 30 -1.44 -13.03 -16.36
CA SER A 30 -0.57 -14.21 -16.36
C SER A 30 -0.41 -14.84 -14.97
N LEU A 31 -0.35 -14.02 -13.92
CA LEU A 31 -0.16 -14.46 -12.54
C LEU A 31 -1.43 -15.00 -11.88
N LYS A 32 -2.61 -14.70 -12.45
CA LYS A 32 -3.91 -14.99 -11.86
C LYS A 32 -4.06 -16.45 -11.45
N LYS A 33 -3.65 -17.39 -12.30
CA LYS A 33 -3.78 -18.84 -12.03
C LYS A 33 -3.07 -19.24 -10.73
N LYS A 34 -1.92 -18.63 -10.43
CA LYS A 34 -1.06 -18.98 -9.29
C LYS A 34 -1.39 -18.22 -8.02
N PHE A 35 -1.80 -16.95 -8.12
CA PHE A 35 -1.88 -16.03 -6.97
C PHE A 35 -3.27 -15.44 -6.69
N ALA A 36 -4.30 -15.78 -7.48
CA ALA A 36 -5.66 -15.32 -7.21
C ALA A 36 -6.10 -15.64 -5.76
N LYS A 37 -6.80 -14.70 -5.14
CA LYS A 37 -7.35 -14.76 -3.77
C LYS A 37 -6.33 -15.01 -2.65
N GLN A 38 -5.05 -14.73 -2.86
CA GLN A 38 -3.98 -14.97 -1.89
C GLN A 38 -3.29 -13.71 -1.38
N VAL A 39 -3.48 -12.56 -2.05
CA VAL A 39 -2.79 -11.33 -1.71
C VAL A 39 -3.47 -10.66 -0.52
N LYS A 40 -2.73 -10.49 0.57
CA LYS A 40 -3.23 -9.85 1.80
C LYS A 40 -3.28 -8.34 1.67
N CYS A 41 -2.23 -7.75 1.10
CA CYS A 41 -2.12 -6.30 0.95
C CYS A 41 -1.65 -5.96 -0.46
N ILE A 42 -2.38 -5.05 -1.12
CA ILE A 42 -1.92 -4.39 -2.34
C ILE A 42 -1.60 -2.95 -1.99
N TYR A 43 -0.41 -2.49 -2.33
CA TYR A 43 -0.10 -1.06 -2.34
C TYR A 43 0.31 -0.67 -3.75
N ILE A 44 -0.25 0.41 -4.27
CA ILE A 44 0.14 0.96 -5.56
C ILE A 44 0.24 2.49 -5.51
N ASP A 45 1.18 2.98 -6.30
CA ASP A 45 1.48 4.39 -6.54
C ASP A 45 1.41 4.67 -8.04
N PRO A 46 0.20 4.71 -8.63
CA PRO A 46 0.01 4.94 -10.07
C PRO A 46 0.46 6.35 -10.49
N PRO A 47 0.64 6.62 -11.79
CA PRO A 47 0.88 7.97 -12.30
C PRO A 47 -0.28 8.91 -11.89
N TYR A 48 0.05 10.14 -11.45
CA TYR A 48 -0.91 11.09 -10.88
C TYR A 48 -1.59 11.98 -11.93
N ASN A 49 -1.22 11.85 -13.20
CA ASN A 49 -1.74 12.62 -14.32
C ASN A 49 -1.50 14.14 -14.17
N THR A 50 -0.28 14.53 -13.78
CA THR A 50 0.04 15.92 -13.45
C THR A 50 0.37 16.80 -14.66
N GLY A 51 0.50 16.18 -15.84
CA GLY A 51 0.90 16.86 -17.08
C GLY A 51 2.38 17.21 -17.17
N ASN A 52 3.21 16.78 -16.21
CA ASN A 52 4.68 16.89 -16.29
C ASN A 52 5.28 15.56 -16.74
N ASP A 53 5.90 15.54 -17.91
CA ASP A 53 6.58 14.37 -18.51
C ASP A 53 7.91 14.00 -17.82
N SER A 54 8.01 14.15 -16.49
CA SER A 54 9.18 13.73 -15.74
C SER A 54 9.04 12.29 -15.26
N PHE A 55 8.91 11.36 -16.22
CA PHE A 55 9.43 9.97 -16.25
C PHE A 55 8.83 9.26 -17.49
N ASN A 56 9.43 8.15 -17.92
CA ASN A 56 8.99 7.34 -19.07
C ASN A 56 7.58 6.69 -18.92
N TYR A 57 6.82 7.04 -17.88
CA TYR A 57 5.41 6.71 -17.76
C TYR A 57 4.62 7.89 -18.33
N ASN A 58 3.65 7.64 -19.22
CA ASN A 58 2.79 8.72 -19.70
C ASN A 58 2.06 9.32 -18.48
N ASP A 59 2.34 10.58 -18.12
CA ASP A 59 1.67 11.30 -17.02
C ASP A 59 0.77 12.44 -17.56
N ASN A 60 0.47 12.37 -18.86
CA ASN A 60 -0.37 13.31 -19.60
C ASN A 60 -1.49 12.55 -20.34
N PHE A 61 -2.31 11.85 -19.57
CA PHE A 61 -3.48 11.18 -20.10
C PHE A 61 -4.65 12.18 -20.23
N ASN A 62 -5.46 12.01 -21.27
CA ASN A 62 -6.85 12.44 -21.16
C ASN A 62 -7.46 11.74 -19.95
N HIS A 63 -8.15 12.47 -19.09
CA HIS A 63 -8.79 11.97 -17.88
C HIS A 63 -9.58 10.65 -18.10
N SER A 64 -10.34 10.57 -19.20
CA SER A 64 -11.08 9.35 -19.56
C SER A 64 -10.17 8.14 -19.82
N SER A 65 -9.03 8.36 -20.48
CA SER A 65 -8.02 7.32 -20.72
C SER A 65 -7.35 6.86 -19.43
N TRP A 66 -7.07 7.79 -18.50
CA TRP A 66 -6.50 7.45 -17.19
C TRP A 66 -7.47 6.58 -16.37
N LEU A 67 -8.75 6.91 -16.36
CA LEU A 67 -9.76 6.11 -15.67
C LEU A 67 -9.91 4.70 -16.26
N VAL A 68 -9.90 4.54 -17.58
CA VAL A 68 -9.92 3.21 -18.23
C VAL A 68 -8.64 2.44 -17.89
N PHE A 69 -7.49 3.11 -17.92
CA PHE A 69 -6.19 2.53 -17.55
C PHE A 69 -6.21 1.99 -16.11
N MET A 70 -6.77 2.75 -15.16
CA MET A 70 -6.89 2.33 -13.77
C MET A 70 -7.97 1.27 -13.57
N LYS A 71 -9.13 1.39 -14.24
CA LYS A 71 -10.26 0.45 -14.12
C LYS A 71 -9.81 -1.00 -14.35
N ASN A 72 -9.20 -1.25 -15.50
CA ASN A 72 -8.78 -2.61 -15.89
C ASN A 72 -7.81 -3.23 -14.87
N ARG A 73 -6.93 -2.42 -14.28
CA ARG A 73 -5.94 -2.86 -13.28
C ARG A 73 -6.56 -3.11 -11.92
N LEU A 74 -7.46 -2.25 -11.48
CA LEU A 74 -8.17 -2.37 -10.22
C LEU A 74 -9.13 -3.58 -10.23
N GLU A 75 -9.78 -3.85 -11.36
CA GLU A 75 -10.59 -5.06 -11.59
C GLU A 75 -9.72 -6.32 -11.48
N ALA A 76 -8.54 -6.34 -12.12
CA ALA A 76 -7.59 -7.44 -11.97
C ALA A 76 -7.11 -7.59 -10.52
N ALA A 77 -6.73 -6.48 -9.87
CA ALA A 77 -6.28 -6.48 -8.47
C ALA A 77 -7.34 -7.06 -7.50
N MET A 78 -8.62 -6.82 -7.77
CA MET A 78 -9.73 -7.38 -7.01
C MET A 78 -9.75 -8.91 -7.00
N GLU A 79 -9.30 -9.56 -8.07
CA GLU A 79 -9.26 -11.03 -8.15
C GLU A 79 -8.09 -11.65 -7.36
N PHE A 80 -7.07 -10.85 -7.04
CA PHE A 80 -5.88 -11.26 -6.31
C PHE A 80 -6.06 -11.18 -4.79
N LEU A 81 -6.84 -10.21 -4.31
CA LEU A 81 -7.06 -10.04 -2.87
C LEU A 81 -7.70 -11.26 -2.22
N SER A 82 -7.15 -11.70 -1.08
CA SER A 82 -7.82 -12.62 -0.17
C SER A 82 -9.11 -12.00 0.38
N ASP A 83 -10.02 -12.83 0.92
CA ASP A 83 -11.31 -12.35 1.42
C ASP A 83 -11.18 -11.31 2.55
N ASP A 84 -10.08 -11.35 3.31
CA ASP A 84 -9.69 -10.40 4.36
C ASP A 84 -8.60 -9.41 3.90
N GLY A 85 -8.37 -9.33 2.59
CA GLY A 85 -7.34 -8.51 1.97
C GLY A 85 -7.75 -7.05 1.81
N VAL A 86 -6.75 -6.19 1.62
CA VAL A 86 -6.91 -4.74 1.52
C VAL A 86 -6.04 -4.16 0.41
N ILE A 87 -6.53 -3.12 -0.26
CA ILE A 87 -5.77 -2.31 -1.22
C ILE A 87 -5.60 -0.88 -0.72
N PHE A 88 -4.41 -0.34 -0.92
CA PHE A 88 -4.02 1.05 -0.69
C PHE A 88 -3.60 1.66 -2.03
N VAL A 89 -4.28 2.73 -2.46
CA VAL A 89 -3.95 3.43 -3.71
C VAL A 89 -3.59 4.87 -3.40
N GLN A 90 -2.33 5.24 -3.65
CA GLN A 90 -1.86 6.60 -3.45
C GLN A 90 -2.19 7.49 -4.65
N CYS A 91 -2.56 8.75 -4.40
CA CYS A 91 -2.87 9.74 -5.42
C CYS A 91 -2.73 11.18 -4.87
N ASP A 92 -2.59 12.15 -5.77
CA ASP A 92 -2.71 13.58 -5.44
C ASP A 92 -4.13 14.10 -5.67
N ASP A 93 -4.32 15.42 -5.59
CA ASP A 93 -5.62 16.06 -5.75
C ASP A 93 -6.21 16.03 -7.17
N ASN A 94 -5.42 15.73 -8.21
CA ASN A 94 -5.92 15.77 -9.59
C ASN A 94 -6.96 14.67 -9.84
N GLU A 95 -6.66 13.43 -9.42
CA GLU A 95 -7.47 12.25 -9.74
C GLU A 95 -8.20 11.64 -8.53
N GLN A 96 -7.93 12.10 -7.30
CA GLN A 96 -8.43 11.45 -6.07
C GLN A 96 -9.95 11.25 -6.04
N ALA A 97 -10.73 12.26 -6.42
CA ALA A 97 -12.18 12.20 -6.36
C ALA A 97 -12.75 11.20 -7.39
N TYR A 98 -12.20 11.19 -8.60
CA TYR A 98 -12.64 10.29 -9.67
C TYR A 98 -12.19 8.85 -9.41
N LEU A 99 -10.96 8.67 -8.94
CA LEU A 99 -10.46 7.38 -8.47
C LEU A 99 -11.33 6.82 -7.34
N LYS A 100 -11.79 7.66 -6.39
CA LYS A 100 -12.72 7.24 -5.33
C LYS A 100 -14.05 6.73 -5.89
N VAL A 101 -14.61 7.41 -6.90
CA VAL A 101 -15.85 6.98 -7.55
C VAL A 101 -15.65 5.67 -8.30
N LEU A 102 -14.55 5.54 -9.03
CA LEU A 102 -14.19 4.30 -9.75
C LEU A 102 -13.99 3.13 -8.77
N MET A 103 -13.30 3.35 -7.65
CA MET A 103 -13.11 2.31 -6.64
C MET A 103 -14.42 1.95 -5.92
N ASP A 104 -15.35 2.87 -5.74
CA ASP A 104 -16.71 2.54 -5.24
C ASP A 104 -17.45 1.58 -6.19
N GLU A 105 -17.29 1.73 -7.50
CA GLU A 105 -17.88 0.83 -8.51
C GLU A 105 -17.24 -0.57 -8.44
N ILE A 106 -15.91 -0.64 -8.35
CA ILE A 106 -15.15 -1.90 -8.44
C ILE A 106 -15.16 -2.69 -7.12
N PHE A 107 -14.94 -2.01 -5.99
CA PHE A 107 -14.80 -2.62 -4.67
C PHE A 107 -16.10 -2.64 -3.86
N LEU A 108 -17.14 -1.95 -4.34
CA LEU A 108 -18.37 -1.62 -3.63
C LEU A 108 -18.15 -0.57 -2.53
N ARG A 109 -19.07 0.39 -2.43
CA ARG A 109 -18.96 1.55 -1.52
C ARG A 109 -18.87 1.15 -0.05
N GLU A 110 -19.59 0.10 0.35
CA GLU A 110 -19.59 -0.44 1.71
C GLU A 110 -18.22 -0.99 2.14
N ASN A 111 -17.36 -1.35 1.19
CA ASN A 111 -16.01 -1.85 1.47
C ASN A 111 -14.95 -0.74 1.58
N PHE A 112 -15.36 0.53 1.48
CA PHE A 112 -14.48 1.67 1.74
C PHE A 112 -14.08 1.71 3.21
N VAL A 113 -12.77 1.71 3.46
CA VAL A 113 -12.20 1.68 4.81
C VAL A 113 -11.86 3.10 5.28
N SER A 114 -11.06 3.82 4.50
CA SER A 114 -10.62 5.18 4.84
C SER A 114 -10.01 5.91 3.65
N CYS A 115 -9.95 7.23 3.74
CA CYS A 115 -9.08 8.06 2.93
C CYS A 115 -8.02 8.64 3.86
N ILE A 116 -6.80 8.10 3.78
CA ILE A 116 -5.69 8.52 4.64
C ILE A 116 -5.05 9.76 4.02
N THR A 117 -4.89 10.80 4.82
CA THR A 117 -4.13 12.00 4.44
C THR A 117 -2.65 11.76 4.76
N HIS A 118 -1.82 11.65 3.73
CA HIS A 118 -0.38 11.46 3.88
C HIS A 118 0.34 12.81 3.76
N ILE A 119 0.92 13.30 4.85
CA ILE A 119 1.69 14.56 4.85
C ILE A 119 3.04 14.33 4.19
N VAL A 120 3.16 14.73 2.93
CA VAL A 120 4.36 14.53 2.10
C VAL A 120 5.39 15.66 2.25
N LYS A 121 4.93 16.88 2.57
CA LYS A 121 5.77 18.06 2.76
C LYS A 121 5.12 19.02 3.77
N PRO A 122 5.44 18.93 5.07
CA PRO A 122 4.79 19.74 6.12
C PRO A 122 4.87 21.25 5.90
N GLU A 123 5.97 21.75 5.31
CA GLU A 123 6.17 23.17 5.01
C GLU A 123 5.35 23.63 3.78
N GLY A 124 4.83 22.68 3.01
CA GLY A 124 4.05 22.91 1.81
C GLY A 124 4.90 23.19 0.56
N ARG A 125 4.30 22.96 -0.61
CA ARG A 125 4.84 23.42 -1.89
C ARG A 125 4.28 24.82 -2.17
N MET A 126 5.15 25.81 -2.35
CA MET A 126 4.77 27.21 -2.57
C MET A 126 4.37 27.50 -4.03
N TYR A 127 3.54 26.63 -4.61
CA TYR A 127 2.96 26.82 -5.93
C TYR A 127 1.46 27.11 -5.75
N GLY A 128 1.00 28.29 -6.18
CA GLY A 128 -0.39 28.72 -6.03
C GLY A 128 -0.71 29.42 -4.69
N GLN A 129 -2.00 29.63 -4.43
CA GLN A 129 -2.48 30.41 -3.28
C GLN A 129 -2.56 29.60 -1.98
N VAL A 130 -2.61 28.27 -2.09
CA VAL A 130 -2.65 27.35 -0.95
C VAL A 130 -1.47 26.39 -1.07
N ALA A 131 -0.61 26.36 -0.06
CA ALA A 131 0.55 25.49 -0.06
C ALA A 131 0.13 24.02 0.11
N LYS A 132 0.37 23.19 -0.91
CA LYS A 132 0.05 21.75 -0.87
C LYS A 132 1.02 21.01 0.06
N THR A 133 0.52 20.36 1.10
CA THR A 133 1.33 19.66 2.12
C THR A 133 1.14 18.14 2.11
N HIS A 134 0.08 17.65 1.47
CA HIS A 134 -0.36 16.26 1.59
C HIS A 134 -0.78 15.66 0.24
N GLU A 135 -0.81 14.33 0.24
CA GLU A 135 -1.40 13.45 -0.76
C GLU A 135 -2.44 12.55 -0.07
N TYR A 136 -3.15 11.73 -0.85
CA TYR A 136 -4.21 10.85 -0.37
C TYR A 136 -3.86 9.39 -0.61
N ILE A 137 -4.30 8.52 0.30
CA ILE A 137 -4.27 7.06 0.12
C ILE A 137 -5.68 6.54 0.33
N LEU A 138 -6.30 6.06 -0.76
CA LEU A 138 -7.61 5.42 -0.70
C LEU A 138 -7.45 3.97 -0.26
N VAL A 139 -8.25 3.56 0.73
CA VAL A 139 -8.18 2.23 1.33
C VAL A 139 -9.50 1.50 1.16
N TYR A 140 -9.46 0.34 0.51
CA TYR A 140 -10.61 -0.54 0.30
C TYR A 140 -10.29 -1.96 0.73
N ALA A 141 -11.25 -2.59 1.41
CA ALA A 141 -11.20 -4.01 1.72
C ALA A 141 -11.74 -4.83 0.55
N LYS A 142 -11.34 -6.10 0.45
CA LYS A 142 -12.07 -7.08 -0.37
C LYS A 142 -13.47 -7.34 0.21
N ASN A 143 -13.52 -7.54 1.53
CA ASN A 143 -14.73 -7.59 2.33
C ASN A 143 -14.44 -6.94 3.68
N ILE A 144 -15.08 -5.79 3.96
CA ILE A 144 -14.81 -5.01 5.17
C ILE A 144 -15.13 -5.75 6.46
N ASN A 145 -16.08 -6.70 6.42
CA ASN A 145 -16.46 -7.49 7.59
C ASN A 145 -15.38 -8.49 8.01
N ASN A 146 -14.50 -8.87 7.08
CA ASN A 146 -13.39 -9.79 7.32
C ASN A 146 -12.08 -9.05 7.60
N LEU A 147 -12.01 -7.74 7.32
CA LEU A 147 -10.80 -6.96 7.49
C LEU A 147 -10.51 -6.70 8.97
N ILE A 148 -9.32 -7.10 9.41
CA ILE A 148 -8.78 -6.79 10.73
C ILE A 148 -7.45 -6.07 10.54
N PHE A 149 -7.37 -4.84 11.01
CA PHE A 149 -6.09 -4.12 11.11
C PHE A 149 -5.42 -4.36 12.44
N ASN A 150 -4.10 -4.48 12.41
CA ASN A 150 -3.27 -4.49 13.60
C ASN A 150 -3.29 -3.11 14.26
N GLU A 151 -3.25 -3.10 15.58
CA GLU A 151 -2.91 -1.89 16.31
C GLU A 151 -1.41 -1.64 16.27
N ILE A 152 -1.02 -0.39 16.46
CA ILE A 152 0.36 0.09 16.34
C ILE A 152 0.88 0.42 17.73
N GLU A 153 2.12 0.02 18.01
CA GLU A 153 2.80 0.40 19.25
C GLU A 153 2.93 1.92 19.40
N LYS A 154 2.68 2.42 20.61
CA LYS A 154 2.89 3.83 20.96
C LYS A 154 4.36 4.05 21.27
N GLU A 155 5.17 4.29 20.24
CA GLU A 155 6.60 4.56 20.40
C GLU A 155 6.87 5.68 21.43
N GLY A 156 7.81 5.42 22.35
CA GLY A 156 8.21 6.37 23.39
C GLY A 156 7.16 6.63 24.48
N HIS A 157 6.06 5.88 24.50
CA HIS A 157 5.05 6.04 25.53
C HIS A 157 5.51 5.46 26.87
N ALA A 158 5.70 6.35 27.84
CA ALA A 158 5.79 5.99 29.24
C ALA A 158 4.42 6.15 29.89
N PHE A 159 3.99 5.13 30.64
CA PHE A 159 2.79 5.24 31.47
C PHE A 159 3.02 6.28 32.58
N SER A 160 1.97 7.04 32.88
CA SER A 160 2.03 8.10 33.90
C SER A 160 2.07 7.55 35.33
N TYR A 161 1.56 6.34 35.54
CA TYR A 161 1.43 5.70 36.85
C TYR A 161 1.82 4.22 36.78
N ILE A 162 2.07 3.61 37.95
CA ILE A 162 2.38 2.18 38.09
C ILE A 162 1.63 1.62 39.30
N ASP A 163 1.10 0.41 39.16
CA ASP A 163 0.56 -0.38 40.27
C ASP A 163 1.13 -1.81 40.24
N GLU A 164 0.59 -2.68 41.08
CA GLU A 164 0.94 -4.10 41.17
C GLU A 164 0.73 -4.90 39.86
N LYS A 165 -0.06 -4.37 38.91
CA LYS A 165 -0.30 -4.94 37.57
C LYS A 165 0.54 -4.27 36.47
N GLY A 166 1.37 -3.28 36.81
CA GLY A 166 2.24 -2.57 35.87
C GLY A 166 1.81 -1.15 35.58
N GLY A 167 2.36 -0.57 34.50
CA GLY A 167 2.11 0.82 34.12
C GLY A 167 0.69 1.06 33.60
N PHE A 168 0.10 2.22 33.93
CA PHE A 168 -1.21 2.64 33.43
C PHE A 168 -1.34 4.15 33.30
N ASP A 169 -2.30 4.59 32.48
CA ASP A 169 -2.76 5.98 32.39
C ASP A 169 -4.22 6.11 32.83
N LEU A 170 -4.65 7.35 33.02
CA LEU A 170 -6.00 7.70 33.41
C LEU A 170 -6.83 8.13 32.21
N LYS A 171 -7.95 7.45 32.00
CA LYS A 171 -8.98 7.86 31.06
C LYS A 171 -10.26 8.17 31.81
N ASN A 172 -10.83 9.35 31.61
CA ASN A 172 -12.04 9.74 32.30
C ASN A 172 -13.15 8.68 32.09
N LEU A 173 -13.74 8.22 33.20
CA LEU A 173 -14.83 7.25 33.17
C LEU A 173 -16.15 7.93 32.79
N GLU A 174 -16.30 9.21 33.09
CA GLU A 174 -17.42 10.03 32.64
C GLU A 174 -17.38 10.19 31.11
N ASN A 175 -18.54 10.08 30.46
CA ASN A 175 -18.64 10.26 29.02
C ASN A 175 -18.62 11.75 28.66
N GLY A 176 -17.59 12.18 27.95
CA GLY A 176 -17.45 13.58 27.52
C GLY A 176 -18.46 14.01 26.46
N ASN A 177 -19.09 13.09 25.72
CA ASN A 177 -20.07 13.39 24.68
C ASN A 177 -21.51 13.35 25.23
N PHE A 178 -21.80 14.26 26.15
CA PHE A 178 -23.04 14.30 26.92
C PHE A 178 -24.30 14.63 26.10
N THR A 179 -24.16 15.27 24.95
CA THR A 179 -25.31 15.52 24.05
C THR A 179 -25.79 14.22 23.40
N ALA A 180 -24.86 13.33 23.03
CA ALA A 180 -25.19 12.03 22.45
C ALA A 180 -25.42 10.94 23.52
N PHE A 181 -24.80 11.04 24.70
CA PHE A 181 -24.90 10.06 25.77
C PHE A 181 -25.21 10.75 27.10
N ASN A 182 -26.47 10.71 27.53
CA ASN A 182 -26.96 11.31 28.77
C ASN A 182 -27.98 10.41 29.47
N SER A 183 -28.41 10.81 30.67
CA SER A 183 -29.37 10.04 31.46
C SER A 183 -30.69 9.78 30.73
N THR A 184 -31.14 10.69 29.86
CA THR A 184 -32.38 10.54 29.10
C THR A 184 -32.33 9.35 28.14
N ASN A 185 -31.20 9.14 27.45
CA ASN A 185 -31.07 8.09 26.45
C ASN A 185 -30.25 6.86 26.88
N ARG A 186 -29.50 6.97 27.98
CA ARG A 186 -28.71 5.89 28.60
C ARG A 186 -28.86 5.92 30.13
N PRO A 187 -30.09 5.81 30.68
CA PRO A 187 -30.34 5.92 32.12
C PRO A 187 -29.56 4.89 32.94
N ASN A 188 -29.36 3.68 32.40
CA ASN A 188 -28.60 2.60 33.05
C ASN A 188 -27.12 2.90 33.27
N LEU A 189 -26.58 3.95 32.63
CA LEU A 189 -25.19 4.39 32.79
C LEU A 189 -25.05 5.55 33.78
N ARG A 190 -26.16 6.00 34.38
CA ARG A 190 -26.15 6.99 35.46
C ARG A 190 -26.43 6.30 36.78
N TYR A 191 -25.38 6.01 37.53
CA TYR A 191 -25.45 5.40 38.84
C TYR A 191 -24.35 5.95 39.73
N SER A 192 -24.50 5.76 41.04
CA SER A 192 -23.55 6.26 42.01
C SER A 192 -22.34 5.34 42.16
N PHE A 193 -21.18 5.95 42.23
CA PHE A 193 -20.00 5.36 42.88
C PHE A 193 -19.90 5.90 44.30
N PHE A 194 -19.25 5.14 45.17
CA PHE A 194 -19.00 5.53 46.55
C PHE A 194 -17.50 5.55 46.80
N VAL A 195 -16.98 6.67 47.32
CA VAL A 195 -15.54 6.92 47.43
C VAL A 195 -15.15 7.06 48.89
N ASP A 196 -14.07 6.40 49.30
CA ASP A 196 -13.46 6.65 50.61
C ASP A 196 -12.41 7.74 50.46
N GLU A 197 -12.77 8.97 50.82
CA GLU A 197 -11.87 10.12 50.70
C GLU A 197 -10.72 10.13 51.73
N LYS A 198 -10.76 9.23 52.72
CA LYS A 198 -9.74 9.13 53.77
C LYS A 198 -8.72 8.03 53.49
N ALA A 199 -9.04 7.11 52.58
CA ALA A 199 -8.16 6.01 52.19
C ALA A 199 -7.41 6.34 50.90
N ILE A 200 -6.17 5.86 50.82
CA ILE A 200 -5.34 5.90 49.62
C ILE A 200 -4.80 4.49 49.41
N ASN A 201 -4.99 3.95 48.22
CA ASN A 201 -4.46 2.66 47.81
C ASN A 201 -2.95 2.76 47.59
N SER A 202 -2.29 1.60 47.44
CA SER A 202 -0.85 1.51 47.14
C SER A 202 -0.42 2.23 45.86
N ASP A 203 -1.35 2.43 44.92
CA ASP A 203 -1.15 3.16 43.67
C ASP A 203 -1.27 4.69 43.80
N GLY A 204 -1.54 5.21 45.00
CA GLY A 204 -1.65 6.64 45.29
C GLY A 204 -3.03 7.25 45.00
N PHE A 205 -4.04 6.44 44.67
CA PHE A 205 -5.40 6.90 44.40
C PHE A 205 -6.40 6.50 45.49
N MET A 206 -7.52 7.22 45.58
CA MET A 206 -8.58 6.84 46.51
C MET A 206 -9.37 5.63 45.98
N PRO A 207 -9.76 4.68 46.84
CA PRO A 207 -10.56 3.54 46.44
C PRO A 207 -12.02 3.93 46.16
N VAL A 208 -12.65 3.14 45.31
CA VAL A 208 -14.03 3.33 44.87
C VAL A 208 -14.82 2.04 44.98
N TYR A 209 -16.12 2.18 45.25
CA TYR A 209 -17.04 1.08 45.49
C TYR A 209 -18.34 1.29 44.71
N ILE A 210 -18.99 0.18 44.34
CA ILE A 210 -20.30 0.18 43.66
C ILE A 210 -21.46 0.19 44.66
N GLU A 211 -21.21 -0.23 45.91
CA GLU A 211 -22.18 -0.29 46.98
C GLU A 211 -21.79 0.64 48.11
N TYR A 212 -22.79 1.27 48.73
CA TYR A 212 -22.57 2.18 49.83
C TYR A 212 -22.10 1.42 51.07
N LYS A 213 -21.09 1.98 51.74
CA LYS A 213 -20.66 1.61 53.10
C LYS A 213 -20.63 2.87 53.95
N HIS A 214 -20.81 2.73 55.26
CA HIS A 214 -20.89 3.87 56.17
C HIS A 214 -19.64 4.77 56.07
N GLY A 215 -19.86 6.06 55.82
CA GLY A 215 -18.79 7.06 55.73
C GLY A 215 -18.19 7.30 54.33
N LEU A 216 -18.70 6.65 53.29
CA LEU A 216 -18.29 6.90 51.90
C LEU A 216 -19.03 8.10 51.29
N THR A 217 -18.35 8.84 50.42
CA THR A 217 -18.93 9.95 49.66
C THR A 217 -19.55 9.43 48.36
N GLU A 218 -20.81 9.77 48.13
CA GLU A 218 -21.52 9.43 46.88
C GLU A 218 -21.08 10.35 45.74
N VAL A 219 -20.72 9.76 44.60
CA VAL A 219 -20.27 10.46 43.39
C VAL A 219 -21.10 10.01 42.21
N LEU A 220 -21.77 10.98 41.60
CA LEU A 220 -22.55 10.81 40.37
C LEU A 220 -21.84 11.50 39.20
N PRO A 221 -22.12 11.09 37.95
CA PRO A 221 -21.77 11.90 36.80
C PRO A 221 -22.31 13.31 36.97
N LYS A 222 -21.55 14.30 36.50
CA LYS A 222 -21.90 15.71 36.65
C LYS A 222 -23.15 16.07 35.85
N THR A 223 -23.73 17.21 36.20
CA THR A 223 -24.77 17.87 35.41
C THR A 223 -24.21 19.17 34.87
N LYS A 224 -24.35 19.40 33.56
CA LYS A 224 -23.96 20.66 32.91
C LYS A 224 -24.99 21.02 31.84
N ASP A 225 -25.42 22.28 31.80
CA ASP A 225 -26.33 22.82 30.78
C ASP A 225 -27.61 21.98 30.62
N SER A 226 -28.20 21.56 31.74
CA SER A 226 -29.37 20.64 31.82
C SER A 226 -29.15 19.21 31.35
N PHE A 227 -27.94 18.86 30.89
CA PHE A 227 -27.57 17.49 30.60
C PHE A 227 -26.97 16.83 31.83
N GLU A 228 -27.56 15.70 32.22
CA GLU A 228 -26.94 14.80 33.17
C GLU A 228 -26.04 13.82 32.43
N TYR A 229 -24.76 13.84 32.77
CA TYR A 229 -23.76 12.98 32.14
C TYR A 229 -24.01 11.53 32.57
N VAL A 230 -23.32 10.62 31.89
CA VAL A 230 -23.33 9.20 32.21
C VAL A 230 -21.90 8.67 32.27
N TRP A 231 -21.72 7.55 32.94
CA TRP A 231 -20.48 6.79 32.86
C TRP A 231 -20.34 6.13 31.49
N ARG A 232 -19.11 5.82 31.11
CA ARG A 232 -18.82 4.99 29.92
C ARG A 232 -19.07 3.50 30.17
N TRP A 233 -19.16 3.08 31.44
CA TRP A 233 -19.30 1.69 31.85
C TRP A 233 -20.62 1.46 32.58
N GLY A 234 -21.28 0.33 32.30
CA GLY A 234 -22.44 -0.13 33.08
C GLY A 234 -22.02 -0.58 34.48
N LYS A 235 -22.98 -0.56 35.43
CA LYS A 235 -22.74 -0.84 36.85
C LYS A 235 -22.12 -2.22 37.10
N GLU A 236 -22.58 -3.25 36.40
CA GLU A 236 -22.05 -4.61 36.51
C GLU A 236 -20.57 -4.68 36.08
N LYS A 237 -20.24 -4.14 34.91
CA LYS A 237 -18.86 -4.06 34.43
C LYS A 237 -17.97 -3.31 35.43
N ALA A 238 -18.45 -2.18 35.92
CA ALA A 238 -17.69 -1.39 36.90
C ALA A 238 -17.48 -2.12 38.23
N GLY A 239 -18.40 -3.00 38.65
CA GLY A 239 -18.20 -3.88 39.79
C GLY A 239 -17.17 -4.97 39.54
N ASN A 240 -17.23 -5.64 38.37
CA ASN A 240 -16.31 -6.70 38.01
C ASN A 240 -14.88 -6.18 37.79
N GLU A 241 -14.73 -4.97 37.27
CA GLU A 241 -13.46 -4.32 36.95
C GLU A 241 -13.13 -3.16 37.92
N ILE A 242 -13.62 -3.23 39.18
CA ILE A 242 -13.48 -2.12 40.15
C ILE A 242 -12.02 -1.75 40.43
N PHE A 243 -11.09 -2.71 40.36
CA PHE A 243 -9.65 -2.49 40.53
C PHE A 243 -9.01 -1.65 39.42
N ASP A 244 -9.69 -1.51 38.29
CA ASP A 244 -9.27 -0.66 37.16
C ASP A 244 -9.97 0.70 37.18
N ILE A 245 -10.62 1.05 38.29
CA ILE A 245 -11.22 2.35 38.51
C ILE A 245 -10.51 3.04 39.68
N VAL A 246 -10.09 4.29 39.47
CA VAL A 246 -9.42 5.11 40.47
C VAL A 246 -10.06 6.47 40.58
N VAL A 247 -9.86 7.09 41.73
CA VAL A 247 -10.47 8.39 42.02
C VAL A 247 -9.39 9.39 42.37
N THR A 248 -9.47 10.56 41.74
CA THR A 248 -8.70 11.74 42.13
C THR A 248 -9.63 12.81 42.68
N LYS A 249 -9.09 13.68 43.52
CA LYS A 249 -9.80 14.85 44.02
C LYS A 249 -9.02 16.11 43.63
N ASN A 250 -9.68 16.97 42.87
CA ASN A 250 -9.20 18.33 42.63
C ASN A 250 -9.89 19.27 43.64
N LYS A 251 -9.46 20.54 43.72
CA LYS A 251 -10.03 21.52 44.67
C LYS A 251 -11.57 21.62 44.65
N ASN A 252 -12.19 21.34 43.51
CA ASN A 252 -13.62 21.58 43.29
C ASN A 252 -14.43 20.32 42.94
N SER A 253 -13.80 19.15 42.72
CA SER A 253 -14.54 17.95 42.28
C SER A 253 -13.79 16.64 42.52
N ILE A 254 -14.56 15.59 42.77
CA ILE A 254 -14.09 14.20 42.74
C ILE A 254 -14.24 13.68 41.32
N LEU A 255 -13.18 13.12 40.76
CA LEU A 255 -13.12 12.62 39.38
C LEU A 255 -12.80 11.14 39.38
N ILE A 256 -13.54 10.38 38.58
CA ILE A 256 -13.41 8.93 38.47
C ILE A 256 -12.80 8.58 37.11
N PHE A 257 -11.72 7.80 37.13
CA PHE A 257 -10.96 7.40 35.96
C PHE A 257 -10.89 5.89 35.83
N GLN A 258 -10.85 5.44 34.59
CA GLN A 258 -10.44 4.10 34.21
C GLN A 258 -8.91 4.05 34.07
N LYS A 259 -8.26 3.04 34.64
CA LYS A 259 -6.88 2.67 34.34
C LYS A 259 -6.81 2.08 32.94
N THR A 260 -5.99 2.66 32.06
CA THR A 260 -5.76 2.14 30.71
C THR A 260 -4.31 1.70 30.57
N ARG A 261 -4.11 0.45 30.14
CA ARG A 261 -2.78 -0.18 30.02
C ARG A 261 -2.41 -0.56 28.58
N SER A 262 -3.12 0.00 27.59
CA SER A 262 -2.84 -0.32 26.20
C SER A 262 -1.55 0.38 25.74
N THR A 263 -0.56 -0.41 25.34
CA THR A 263 0.67 0.06 24.68
C THR A 263 0.45 0.34 23.20
N THR A 264 -0.67 -0.13 22.64
CA THR A 264 -1.01 0.01 21.22
C THR A 264 -2.15 1.00 20.99
N THR A 265 -2.29 1.44 19.74
CA THR A 265 -3.41 2.26 19.28
C THR A 265 -3.79 1.92 17.86
N ARG A 266 -5.06 2.11 17.52
CA ARG A 266 -5.49 2.09 16.12
C ARG A 266 -4.74 3.15 15.31
N THR A 267 -4.48 2.81 14.05
CA THR A 267 -3.90 3.74 13.08
C THR A 267 -4.79 4.97 12.91
N LYS A 268 -4.18 6.12 12.69
CA LYS A 268 -4.89 7.39 12.46
C LYS A 268 -5.09 7.58 10.96
N SER A 269 -6.16 8.26 10.57
CA SER A 269 -6.43 8.61 9.16
C SER A 269 -5.53 9.72 8.61
N ILE A 270 -4.56 10.21 9.39
CA ILE A 270 -3.57 11.19 8.96
C ILE A 270 -2.19 10.66 9.31
N PHE A 271 -1.35 10.47 8.30
CA PHE A 271 0.05 10.07 8.44
C PHE A 271 0.93 11.33 8.37
N TRP A 272 1.33 11.83 9.53
CA TRP A 272 2.09 13.08 9.67
C TRP A 272 3.53 12.89 10.16
N ASP A 273 3.97 11.65 10.32
CA ASP A 273 5.30 11.34 10.84
C ASP A 273 6.38 11.87 9.90
N LYS A 274 7.40 12.55 10.45
CA LYS A 274 8.52 13.11 9.67
C LYS A 274 9.35 12.05 8.97
N SER A 275 9.28 10.78 9.39
CA SER A 275 9.90 9.65 8.71
C SER A 275 9.19 9.28 7.40
N MET A 276 7.91 9.66 7.24
CA MET A 276 7.07 9.26 6.10
C MET A 276 7.03 10.32 4.98
N ILE A 277 7.70 11.47 5.13
CA ILE A 277 7.69 12.54 4.10
C ILE A 277 8.49 12.13 2.85
N THR A 278 8.12 12.65 1.67
CA THR A 278 8.75 12.27 0.37
C THR A 278 10.27 12.45 0.36
N LYS A 279 10.77 13.50 1.02
CA LYS A 279 12.22 13.76 1.11
C LYS A 279 12.99 12.55 1.67
N LYS A 280 12.39 11.79 2.60
CA LYS A 280 13.04 10.62 3.20
C LYS A 280 13.26 9.51 2.19
N GLY A 281 12.31 9.26 1.29
CA GLY A 281 12.50 8.30 0.22
C GLY A 281 13.65 8.69 -0.72
N THR A 282 13.74 9.98 -1.08
CA THR A 282 14.83 10.50 -1.91
C THR A 282 16.19 10.33 -1.22
N ASP A 283 16.26 10.65 0.08
CA ASP A 283 17.48 10.49 0.88
C ASP A 283 17.88 8.99 0.99
N GLU A 284 16.92 8.09 1.20
CA GLU A 284 17.12 6.64 1.28
C GLU A 284 17.71 6.06 -0.03
N ILE A 285 17.11 6.39 -1.19
CA ILE A 285 17.62 5.96 -2.50
C ILE A 285 19.02 6.51 -2.75
N LYS A 286 19.28 7.78 -2.45
CA LYS A 286 20.62 8.37 -2.63
C LYS A 286 21.66 7.61 -1.83
N ILE A 287 21.41 7.37 -0.54
CA ILE A 287 22.34 6.62 0.31
C ILE A 287 22.58 5.21 -0.23
N LEU A 288 21.52 4.53 -0.70
CA LEU A 288 21.61 3.17 -1.23
C LEU A 288 22.46 3.07 -2.52
N PHE A 289 22.47 4.14 -3.32
CA PHE A 289 23.17 4.24 -4.60
C PHE A 289 24.33 5.25 -4.56
N ASN A 290 25.05 5.32 -3.44
CA ASN A 290 26.27 6.12 -3.28
C ASN A 290 26.08 7.61 -3.65
N ASP A 291 25.06 8.23 -3.09
CA ASP A 291 24.63 9.63 -3.27
C ASP A 291 24.22 10.02 -4.70
N SER A 292 23.97 9.03 -5.56
CA SER A 292 23.49 9.26 -6.92
C SER A 292 21.98 9.50 -6.96
N SER A 293 21.54 10.53 -7.70
CA SER A 293 20.11 10.78 -7.95
C SER A 293 19.63 9.87 -9.09
N VAL A 294 19.34 8.61 -8.76
CA VAL A 294 18.94 7.59 -9.75
C VAL A 294 17.42 7.50 -9.96
N PHE A 295 16.62 7.99 -9.01
CA PHE A 295 15.16 7.94 -9.06
C PHE A 295 14.57 9.20 -8.39
N ASP A 296 13.58 9.82 -9.01
CA ASP A 296 13.14 11.17 -8.61
C ASP A 296 12.15 11.16 -7.45
N THR A 297 11.17 10.25 -7.47
CA THR A 297 10.01 10.28 -6.57
C THR A 297 9.80 8.97 -5.80
N PRO A 298 10.85 8.37 -5.19
CA PRO A 298 10.67 7.14 -4.44
C PRO A 298 9.84 7.39 -3.18
N LYS A 299 8.93 6.46 -2.88
CA LYS A 299 8.19 6.48 -1.61
C LYS A 299 9.12 6.09 -0.45
N PRO A 300 8.98 6.72 0.74
CA PRO A 300 9.82 6.42 1.90
C PRO A 300 9.47 5.08 2.55
N GLU A 301 10.47 4.32 2.97
CA GLU A 301 10.24 2.99 3.56
C GLU A 301 9.36 3.02 4.82
N ALA A 302 9.44 4.09 5.62
CA ALA A 302 8.61 4.24 6.82
C ALA A 302 7.11 4.31 6.52
N LEU A 303 6.71 4.86 5.36
CA LEU A 303 5.31 4.88 4.93
C LEU A 303 4.82 3.46 4.64
N LEU A 304 5.59 2.71 3.84
CA LEU A 304 5.24 1.34 3.49
C LEU A 304 5.30 0.44 4.71
N GLN A 305 6.24 0.67 5.63
CA GLN A 305 6.29 -0.04 6.90
C GLN A 305 4.98 0.13 7.67
N ARG A 306 4.50 1.38 7.80
CA ARG A 306 3.24 1.67 8.48
C ARG A 306 2.06 0.98 7.82
N ILE A 307 2.00 0.94 6.49
CA ILE A 307 0.94 0.28 5.73
C ILE A 307 0.98 -1.24 5.96
N LEU A 308 2.15 -1.87 5.84
CA LEU A 308 2.28 -3.32 6.03
C LEU A 308 2.11 -3.74 7.49
N GLU A 309 2.57 -2.93 8.44
CA GLU A 309 2.40 -3.15 9.88
C GLU A 309 0.92 -3.23 10.26
N ILE A 310 0.06 -2.35 9.71
CA ILE A 310 -1.37 -2.37 10.03
C ILE A 310 -2.15 -3.44 9.28
N SER A 311 -1.67 -3.94 8.14
CA SER A 311 -2.46 -4.77 7.22
C SER A 311 -1.97 -6.20 7.04
N THR A 312 -0.77 -6.54 7.53
CA THR A 312 -0.13 -7.85 7.27
C THR A 312 0.56 -8.44 8.49
N GLN A 313 0.80 -9.75 8.45
CA GLN A 313 1.65 -10.54 9.33
C GLN A 313 2.86 -11.10 8.56
N GLU A 314 3.83 -11.70 9.28
CA GLU A 314 4.93 -12.42 8.61
C GLU A 314 4.35 -13.49 7.67
N ASN A 315 5.00 -13.70 6.52
CA ASN A 315 4.59 -14.60 5.42
C ASN A 315 3.33 -14.22 4.62
N ASP A 316 2.60 -13.16 4.99
CA ASP A 316 1.52 -12.65 4.14
C ASP A 316 2.07 -12.18 2.78
N LEU A 317 1.25 -12.31 1.74
CA LEU A 317 1.61 -11.91 0.38
C LEU A 317 1.24 -10.46 0.12
N VAL A 318 2.23 -9.65 -0.25
CA VAL A 318 2.09 -8.25 -0.65
C VAL A 318 2.26 -8.12 -2.17
N CYS A 319 1.44 -7.31 -2.82
CA CYS A 319 1.60 -7.04 -4.26
C CYS A 319 1.71 -5.54 -4.52
N ASP A 320 2.66 -5.18 -5.37
CA ASP A 320 2.82 -3.84 -5.90
C ASP A 320 3.06 -3.93 -7.41
N PHE A 321 2.02 -3.60 -8.18
CA PHE A 321 2.06 -3.64 -9.64
C PHE A 321 2.37 -2.28 -10.28
N PHE A 322 2.89 -1.34 -9.47
CA PHE A 322 3.52 -0.09 -9.86
C PHE A 322 4.82 0.06 -9.05
N ALA A 323 5.68 -0.98 -9.10
CA ALA A 323 6.74 -1.14 -8.12
C ALA A 323 7.75 0.02 -8.10
N GLY A 324 7.95 0.73 -9.22
CA GLY A 324 8.82 1.89 -9.30
C GLY A 324 10.21 1.56 -8.79
N SER A 325 10.73 2.35 -7.86
CA SER A 325 12.02 2.11 -7.20
C SER A 325 12.09 0.84 -6.32
N GLY A 326 11.00 0.07 -6.16
CA GLY A 326 10.95 -1.17 -5.41
C GLY A 326 10.75 -1.03 -3.91
N THR A 327 10.28 0.13 -3.42
CA THR A 327 10.13 0.40 -1.97
C THR A 327 9.24 -0.63 -1.28
N THR A 328 8.07 -0.95 -1.85
CA THR A 328 7.13 -1.91 -1.25
C THR A 328 7.74 -3.29 -1.12
N CYS A 329 8.42 -3.77 -2.16
CA CYS A 329 9.11 -5.06 -2.16
C CYS A 329 10.26 -5.10 -1.13
N ALA A 330 11.07 -4.03 -1.06
CA ALA A 330 12.16 -3.93 -0.09
C ALA A 330 11.65 -3.96 1.36
N VAL A 331 10.58 -3.23 1.65
CA VAL A 331 9.96 -3.19 2.98
C VAL A 331 9.30 -4.52 3.34
N ALA A 332 8.55 -5.12 2.40
CA ALA A 332 7.97 -6.45 2.58
C ALA A 332 9.04 -7.49 2.91
N HIS A 333 10.16 -7.49 2.18
CA HIS A 333 11.29 -8.39 2.42
C HIS A 333 11.91 -8.20 3.81
N LYS A 334 12.21 -6.96 4.20
CA LYS A 334 12.78 -6.62 5.54
C LYS A 334 11.84 -7.00 6.68
N MET A 335 10.53 -6.95 6.43
CA MET A 335 9.50 -7.38 7.37
C MET A 335 9.15 -8.87 7.26
N LYS A 336 9.86 -9.68 6.45
CA LYS A 336 9.58 -11.11 6.24
C LYS A 336 8.17 -11.39 5.72
N ARG A 337 7.66 -10.53 4.85
CA ARG A 337 6.46 -10.77 4.04
C ARG A 337 6.91 -11.32 2.68
N ARG A 338 6.01 -12.05 2.02
CA ARG A 338 6.19 -12.44 0.63
C ARG A 338 5.79 -11.28 -0.27
N TYR A 339 6.39 -11.16 -1.45
CA TYR A 339 6.01 -10.09 -2.38
C TYR A 339 5.98 -10.49 -3.85
N ILE A 340 5.13 -9.77 -4.58
CA ILE A 340 5.11 -9.69 -6.05
C ILE A 340 5.26 -8.21 -6.41
N GLY A 341 6.37 -7.85 -7.05
CA GLY A 341 6.59 -6.53 -7.66
C GLY A 341 6.46 -6.61 -9.17
N ILE A 342 5.75 -5.68 -9.79
CA ILE A 342 5.71 -5.55 -11.26
C ILE A 342 6.10 -4.13 -11.65
N GLU A 343 7.06 -4.01 -12.57
CA GLU A 343 7.49 -2.74 -13.15
C GLU A 343 7.73 -2.91 -14.64
N GLN A 344 7.22 -1.99 -15.46
CA GLN A 344 7.31 -2.10 -16.91
C GLN A 344 8.52 -1.36 -17.49
N MET A 345 9.08 -0.40 -16.74
CA MET A 345 10.15 0.45 -17.24
C MET A 345 11.53 -0.22 -17.15
N ASP A 346 12.42 0.10 -18.10
CA ASP A 346 13.76 -0.50 -18.18
C ASP A 346 14.65 -0.19 -16.96
N TYR A 347 14.35 0.85 -16.20
CA TYR A 347 15.06 1.14 -14.95
C TYR A 347 14.88 0.05 -13.88
N ILE A 348 13.91 -0.87 -14.05
CA ILE A 348 13.77 -2.04 -13.17
C ILE A 348 15.08 -2.82 -13.05
N GLU A 349 15.87 -2.87 -14.13
CA GLU A 349 17.16 -3.56 -14.18
C GLU A 349 18.22 -2.91 -13.31
N THR A 350 18.26 -1.58 -13.30
CA THR A 350 19.35 -0.79 -12.72
C THR A 350 19.01 -0.21 -11.35
N ILE A 351 17.72 -0.11 -11.01
CA ILE A 351 17.22 0.51 -9.78
C ILE A 351 16.48 -0.52 -8.94
N THR A 352 15.34 -1.02 -9.41
CA THR A 352 14.42 -1.86 -8.61
C THR A 352 15.09 -3.18 -8.23
N LYS A 353 15.65 -3.90 -9.22
CA LYS A 353 16.35 -5.16 -9.03
C LYS A 353 17.61 -4.99 -8.19
N GLU A 354 18.42 -3.96 -8.47
CA GLU A 354 19.65 -3.70 -7.70
C GLU A 354 19.36 -3.28 -6.26
N ARG A 355 18.27 -2.53 -6.00
CA ARG A 355 17.78 -2.28 -4.64
C ARG A 355 17.50 -3.58 -3.91
N LEU A 356 16.72 -4.49 -4.51
CA LEU A 356 16.38 -5.76 -3.85
C LEU A 356 17.60 -6.66 -3.63
N LYS A 357 18.58 -6.65 -4.55
CA LYS A 357 19.86 -7.34 -4.34
C LYS A 357 20.62 -6.79 -3.13
N LYS A 358 20.70 -5.46 -3.00
CA LYS A 358 21.30 -4.82 -1.80
C LYS A 358 20.55 -5.14 -0.51
N VAL A 359 19.22 -5.27 -0.57
CA VAL A 359 18.42 -5.75 0.57
C VAL A 359 18.83 -7.17 0.94
N ILE A 360 18.89 -8.10 -0.01
CA ILE A 360 19.36 -9.48 0.26
C ILE A 360 20.79 -9.49 0.83
N GLU A 361 21.66 -8.61 0.33
CA GLU A 361 23.04 -8.44 0.84
C GLU A 361 23.10 -7.84 2.26
N GLY A 362 21.97 -7.37 2.81
CA GLY A 362 21.88 -6.91 4.20
C GLY A 362 22.17 -5.43 4.40
N GLU A 363 21.89 -4.58 3.41
CA GLU A 363 21.99 -3.13 3.55
C GLU A 363 21.20 -2.59 4.77
N GLN A 364 21.74 -1.56 5.42
CA GLN A 364 21.28 -1.09 6.74
C GLN A 364 20.56 0.26 6.72
N GLY A 365 20.11 0.71 5.55
CA GLY A 365 19.29 1.91 5.33
C GLY A 365 17.79 1.69 5.60
N GLY A 366 17.03 2.78 5.49
CA GLY A 366 15.57 2.78 5.71
C GLY A 366 15.17 2.10 7.02
N ILE A 367 14.33 1.07 6.93
CA ILE A 367 13.79 0.36 8.10
C ILE A 367 14.62 -0.85 8.56
N SER A 368 15.73 -1.19 7.90
CA SER A 368 16.48 -2.43 8.17
C SER A 368 16.86 -2.57 9.64
N LYS A 369 17.36 -1.49 10.26
CA LYS A 369 17.72 -1.48 11.69
C LYS A 369 16.51 -1.67 12.61
N LYS A 370 15.37 -1.06 12.26
CA LYS A 370 14.13 -1.16 13.05
C LYS A 370 13.54 -2.56 13.00
N CYS A 371 13.72 -3.27 11.89
CA CYS A 371 13.31 -4.67 11.72
C CYS A 371 14.36 -5.69 12.18
N ASP A 372 15.51 -5.24 12.71
CA ASP A 372 16.70 -6.07 12.97
C ASP A 372 17.11 -6.96 11.78
N PHE A 373 16.93 -6.45 10.56
CA PHE A 373 17.18 -7.21 9.34
C PHE A 373 18.67 -7.20 8.98
N LYS A 374 19.24 -8.38 8.74
CA LYS A 374 20.69 -8.58 8.48
C LYS A 374 21.00 -9.07 7.06
N GLY A 375 20.01 -9.13 6.18
CA GLY A 375 20.13 -9.75 4.85
C GLY A 375 19.58 -11.17 4.80
N GLY A 376 19.73 -11.81 3.65
CA GLY A 376 19.23 -13.14 3.34
C GLY A 376 17.92 -13.17 2.55
N GLY A 377 17.45 -14.38 2.28
CA GLY A 377 16.30 -14.64 1.42
C GLY A 377 16.63 -14.50 -0.06
N SER A 378 15.59 -14.51 -0.89
CA SER A 378 15.75 -14.52 -2.34
C SER A 378 14.51 -14.04 -3.08
N PHE A 379 14.67 -13.73 -4.36
CA PHE A 379 13.58 -13.50 -5.29
C PHE A 379 13.89 -14.05 -6.68
N VAL A 380 12.82 -14.43 -7.38
CA VAL A 380 12.85 -14.76 -8.80
C VAL A 380 12.59 -13.49 -9.59
N TYR A 381 13.54 -13.16 -10.46
CA TYR A 381 13.35 -12.16 -11.50
C TYR A 381 12.82 -12.85 -12.76
N ALA A 382 11.74 -12.32 -13.32
CA ALA A 382 11.14 -12.81 -14.56
C ALA A 382 10.74 -11.64 -15.46
N GLU A 383 10.66 -11.88 -16.76
CA GLU A 383 10.25 -10.87 -17.74
C GLU A 383 9.16 -11.44 -18.63
N LEU A 384 8.17 -10.63 -18.98
CA LEU A 384 7.27 -10.98 -20.07
C LEU A 384 8.05 -10.95 -21.38
N LYS A 385 7.96 -12.02 -22.17
CA LYS A 385 8.61 -12.09 -23.48
C LYS A 385 7.90 -11.14 -24.45
N GLU A 386 8.50 -9.98 -24.69
CA GLU A 386 8.04 -9.02 -25.68
C GLU A 386 8.17 -9.59 -27.09
N VAL A 387 7.12 -9.37 -27.88
CA VAL A 387 7.03 -9.68 -29.31
C VAL A 387 6.82 -8.36 -30.05
N ASN A 388 5.57 -8.00 -30.37
CA ASN A 388 5.27 -6.76 -31.09
C ASN A 388 5.61 -5.54 -30.23
N SER A 389 5.58 -5.65 -28.90
CA SER A 389 5.98 -4.56 -28.01
C SER A 389 7.45 -4.17 -28.20
N GLY A 390 8.34 -5.16 -28.33
CA GLY A 390 9.78 -4.92 -28.56
C GLY A 390 10.04 -4.24 -29.90
N ILE A 391 9.31 -4.66 -30.94
CA ILE A 391 9.36 -4.07 -32.28
C ILE A 391 8.84 -2.63 -32.24
N LYS A 392 7.70 -2.37 -31.61
CA LYS A 392 7.14 -1.01 -31.44
C LYS A 392 8.15 -0.08 -30.79
N LYS A 393 8.89 -0.53 -29.76
CA LYS A 393 9.97 0.27 -29.14
C LYS A 393 11.10 0.58 -30.13
N GLN A 394 11.53 -0.39 -30.93
CA GLN A 394 12.56 -0.16 -31.95
C GLN A 394 12.09 0.87 -33.00
N ILE A 395 10.86 0.73 -33.50
CA ILE A 395 10.24 1.68 -34.45
C ILE A 395 10.19 3.09 -33.87
N LEU A 396 9.70 3.23 -32.63
CA LEU A 396 9.60 4.54 -31.96
C LEU A 396 10.96 5.21 -31.77
N ASN A 397 12.01 4.41 -31.53
CA ASN A 397 13.39 4.88 -31.36
C ASN A 397 14.15 5.11 -32.69
N ALA A 398 13.58 4.73 -33.83
CA ALA A 398 14.22 4.91 -35.13
C ALA A 398 14.49 6.40 -35.41
N LYS A 399 15.67 6.72 -35.95
CA LYS A 399 16.12 8.10 -36.19
C LYS A 399 15.85 8.58 -37.61
N SER A 400 15.42 7.69 -38.49
CA SER A 400 15.13 8.01 -39.90
C SER A 400 14.02 7.13 -40.46
N THR A 401 13.38 7.59 -41.53
CA THR A 401 12.38 6.81 -42.30
C THR A 401 12.97 5.48 -42.78
N ASN A 402 14.21 5.49 -43.29
CA ASN A 402 14.87 4.26 -43.76
C ASN A 402 15.09 3.25 -42.63
N GLU A 403 15.46 3.71 -41.44
CA GLU A 403 15.61 2.83 -40.27
C GLU A 403 14.26 2.29 -39.80
N CYS A 404 13.23 3.14 -39.74
CA CYS A 404 11.86 2.75 -39.39
C CYS A 404 11.31 1.68 -40.35
N LEU A 405 11.43 1.93 -41.66
CA LEU A 405 11.00 1.00 -42.70
C LEU A 405 11.84 -0.27 -42.71
N LYS A 406 13.15 -0.18 -42.45
CA LYS A 406 14.00 -1.36 -42.33
C LYS A 406 13.57 -2.23 -41.15
N ILE A 407 13.34 -1.65 -39.97
CA ILE A 407 12.85 -2.39 -38.80
C ILE A 407 11.50 -3.04 -39.10
N PHE A 408 10.60 -2.34 -39.79
CA PHE A 408 9.30 -2.86 -40.18
C PHE A 408 9.38 -3.95 -41.27
N ASN A 409 10.26 -3.81 -42.26
CA ASN A 409 10.39 -4.75 -43.37
C ASN A 409 11.22 -5.98 -43.00
N ASP A 410 12.21 -5.83 -42.12
CA ASP A 410 12.98 -6.94 -41.52
C ASP A 410 12.07 -7.86 -40.66
N LEU A 411 10.79 -7.49 -40.44
CA LEU A 411 9.76 -8.36 -39.86
C LEU A 411 9.39 -9.56 -40.74
N ASN A 412 9.76 -9.60 -42.02
CA ASN A 412 9.48 -10.74 -42.92
C ASN A 412 10.72 -11.65 -43.02
N GLU A 413 10.78 -12.82 -42.38
CA GLU A 413 10.05 -14.06 -42.76
C GLU A 413 9.29 -14.78 -41.61
N ARG A 414 9.37 -14.31 -40.35
CA ARG A 414 8.82 -15.02 -39.18
C ARG A 414 7.48 -14.51 -38.64
N PHE A 415 7.13 -13.23 -38.79
CA PHE A 415 6.05 -12.59 -38.00
C PHE A 415 4.81 -12.15 -38.81
N LEU A 416 4.93 -11.95 -40.14
CA LEU A 416 3.88 -11.33 -40.96
C LEU A 416 2.67 -12.23 -41.33
N LYS A 417 2.56 -13.44 -40.75
CA LYS A 417 1.38 -14.30 -40.97
C LYS A 417 0.14 -13.89 -40.17
N ARG A 418 0.26 -12.92 -39.24
CA ARG A 418 -0.81 -12.59 -38.27
C ARG A 418 -1.14 -11.10 -38.15
N THR A 419 -0.48 -10.21 -38.90
CA THR A 419 -0.86 -8.80 -38.97
C THR A 419 -2.17 -8.62 -39.74
N ASP A 420 -3.09 -7.79 -39.25
CA ASP A 420 -4.23 -7.32 -40.04
C ASP A 420 -3.73 -6.78 -41.38
N ASN A 421 -4.40 -7.17 -42.48
CA ASN A 421 -4.05 -6.94 -43.91
C ASN A 421 -3.88 -5.45 -44.35
N LYS A 422 -3.16 -4.61 -43.60
CA LYS A 422 -2.89 -3.20 -43.89
C LYS A 422 -1.43 -2.91 -44.28
N ILE A 423 -0.65 -3.96 -44.55
CA ILE A 423 0.72 -3.82 -45.05
C ILE A 423 0.76 -2.95 -46.32
N ASP A 424 -0.25 -3.09 -47.19
CA ASP A 424 -0.39 -2.31 -48.42
C ASP A 424 -0.47 -0.78 -48.19
N GLU A 425 -0.91 -0.33 -47.00
CA GLU A 425 -0.95 1.11 -46.67
C GLU A 425 0.45 1.69 -46.41
N ILE A 426 1.42 0.87 -45.98
CA ILE A 426 2.78 1.30 -45.63
C ILE A 426 3.66 1.44 -46.89
N ASP A 427 3.36 0.69 -47.94
CA ASP A 427 4.04 0.78 -49.25
C ASP A 427 3.48 1.90 -50.15
N SER A 428 2.53 2.70 -49.65
CA SER A 428 1.89 3.76 -50.43
C SER A 428 2.74 5.02 -50.55
N GLU A 429 2.66 5.72 -51.69
CA GLU A 429 3.27 7.06 -51.85
C GLU A 429 2.76 8.05 -50.77
N GLU A 430 1.52 7.88 -50.32
CA GLU A 430 0.93 8.71 -49.27
C GLU A 430 1.64 8.50 -47.92
N PHE A 431 2.04 7.26 -47.58
CA PHE A 431 2.83 6.97 -46.38
C PHE A 431 4.23 7.58 -46.46
N HIS A 432 4.90 7.47 -47.60
CA HIS A 432 6.25 8.00 -47.78
C HIS A 432 6.31 9.53 -47.68
N ASN A 433 5.20 10.22 -47.92
CA ASN A 433 5.07 11.67 -47.78
C ASN A 433 4.77 12.15 -46.34
N LEU A 434 4.45 11.24 -45.41
CA LEU A 434 4.22 11.58 -44.01
C LEU A 434 5.52 11.96 -43.29
N ASP A 435 5.42 12.73 -42.20
CA ASP A 435 6.57 12.96 -41.35
C ASP A 435 6.97 11.70 -40.56
N LEU A 436 8.19 11.68 -40.03
CA LEU A 436 8.73 10.50 -39.34
C LEU A 436 7.87 10.03 -38.16
N ASN A 437 7.24 10.93 -37.40
CA ASN A 437 6.41 10.56 -36.27
C ASN A 437 5.11 9.90 -36.74
N GLU A 438 4.51 10.42 -37.82
CA GLU A 438 3.33 9.81 -38.44
C GLU A 438 3.64 8.45 -39.07
N GLN A 439 4.80 8.31 -39.72
CA GLN A 439 5.28 7.02 -40.25
C GLN A 439 5.45 5.99 -39.14
N LYS A 440 6.15 6.34 -38.05
CA LYS A 440 6.30 5.48 -36.87
C LYS A 440 4.94 5.07 -36.31
N ARG A 441 4.00 6.01 -36.19
CA ARG A 441 2.65 5.75 -35.66
C ARG A 441 1.90 4.74 -36.53
N LYS A 442 1.94 4.89 -37.85
CA LYS A 442 1.30 3.96 -38.79
C LYS A 442 1.94 2.57 -38.77
N CYS A 443 3.28 2.48 -38.71
CA CYS A 443 3.98 1.20 -38.57
C CYS A 443 3.59 0.48 -37.28
N CYS A 444 3.61 1.18 -36.13
CA CYS A 444 3.18 0.60 -34.86
C CYS A 444 1.70 0.17 -34.85
N ALA A 445 0.83 0.94 -35.52
CA ALA A 445 -0.61 0.65 -35.60
C ALA A 445 -0.93 -0.57 -36.50
N SER A 446 0.02 -0.99 -37.33
CA SER A 446 -0.14 -2.15 -38.22
C SER A 446 0.23 -3.48 -37.54
N LEU A 447 0.80 -3.42 -36.33
CA LEU A 447 1.13 -4.59 -35.51
C LEU A 447 -0.05 -4.97 -34.61
N ASP A 448 -0.44 -6.25 -34.62
CA ASP A 448 -1.50 -6.74 -33.74
C ASP A 448 -1.06 -6.60 -32.27
N SER A 449 -1.85 -5.88 -31.49
CA SER A 449 -1.55 -5.65 -30.07
C SER A 449 -1.88 -6.87 -29.19
N ASN A 450 -2.64 -7.85 -29.70
CA ASN A 450 -2.82 -9.14 -29.03
C ASN A 450 -1.54 -9.98 -28.99
N GLU A 451 -0.57 -9.65 -29.86
CA GLU A 451 0.75 -10.28 -29.93
C GLU A 451 1.85 -9.32 -29.46
N ASP A 452 1.54 -8.36 -28.59
CA ASP A 452 2.55 -7.52 -27.95
C ASP A 452 3.50 -8.34 -27.07
N TYR A 453 3.00 -9.44 -26.51
CA TYR A 453 3.73 -10.41 -25.71
C TYR A 453 3.44 -11.83 -26.17
N LEU A 454 4.40 -12.73 -25.98
CA LEU A 454 4.24 -14.14 -26.34
C LEU A 454 3.19 -14.83 -25.47
N ASN A 455 2.19 -15.45 -26.11
CA ASN A 455 1.23 -16.31 -25.43
C ASN A 455 1.89 -17.62 -25.00
N LEU A 456 1.57 -18.11 -23.80
CA LEU A 456 2.13 -19.37 -23.30
C LEU A 456 1.81 -20.56 -24.22
N GLY A 457 0.65 -20.55 -24.90
CA GLY A 457 0.26 -21.59 -25.86
C GLY A 457 1.16 -21.67 -27.11
N ASP A 458 1.88 -20.59 -27.41
CA ASP A 458 2.75 -20.49 -28.59
C ASP A 458 4.24 -20.71 -28.22
N ILE A 459 4.55 -21.02 -26.95
CA ILE A 459 5.94 -21.09 -26.45
C ILE A 459 6.80 -22.17 -27.15
N ASP A 460 6.15 -23.20 -27.69
CA ASP A 460 6.81 -24.31 -28.39
C ASP A 460 7.05 -24.04 -29.87
N GLU A 461 6.54 -22.94 -30.42
CA GLU A 461 6.82 -22.60 -31.82
C GLU A 461 8.28 -22.16 -31.99
N ASP A 462 9.01 -22.82 -32.90
CA ASP A 462 10.42 -22.52 -33.22
C ASP A 462 10.66 -21.06 -33.63
N ALA A 463 9.62 -20.36 -34.08
CA ALA A 463 9.67 -18.96 -34.48
C ALA A 463 10.15 -18.02 -33.36
N TRP A 464 9.93 -18.39 -32.09
CA TRP A 464 10.22 -17.55 -30.92
C TRP A 464 11.60 -17.76 -30.31
N GLU A 465 12.33 -18.79 -30.77
CA GLU A 465 13.67 -19.16 -30.30
C GLU A 465 13.78 -19.25 -28.76
N ILE A 466 12.73 -19.78 -28.12
CA ILE A 466 12.75 -20.01 -26.67
C ILE A 466 13.53 -21.29 -26.39
N ASP A 467 14.56 -21.18 -25.55
CA ASP A 467 15.38 -22.32 -25.17
C ASP A 467 14.61 -23.31 -24.26
N GLU A 468 15.00 -24.58 -24.32
CA GLU A 468 14.34 -25.67 -23.57
C GLU A 468 14.35 -25.47 -22.05
N ILE A 469 15.37 -24.77 -21.51
CA ILE A 469 15.46 -24.49 -20.08
C ILE A 469 14.37 -23.46 -19.70
N THR A 470 14.20 -22.41 -20.50
CA THR A 470 13.13 -21.41 -20.31
C THR A 470 11.73 -22.04 -20.44
N LYS A 471 11.52 -22.95 -21.41
CA LYS A 471 10.26 -23.71 -21.53
C LYS A 471 9.98 -24.51 -20.26
N LYS A 472 10.96 -25.30 -19.79
CA LYS A 472 10.86 -26.07 -18.55
C LYS A 472 10.53 -25.20 -17.33
N TYR A 473 11.14 -24.02 -17.19
CA TYR A 473 10.83 -23.13 -16.07
C TYR A 473 9.42 -22.54 -16.15
N ASN A 474 8.91 -22.25 -17.34
CA ASN A 474 7.51 -21.83 -17.52
C ASN A 474 6.55 -22.96 -17.17
N GLU A 475 6.82 -24.20 -17.58
CA GLU A 475 6.03 -25.36 -17.18
C GLU A 475 5.96 -25.50 -15.66
N ILE A 476 7.10 -25.41 -14.95
CA ILE A 476 7.14 -25.48 -13.48
C ILE A 476 6.39 -24.30 -12.85
N PHE A 477 6.47 -23.11 -13.44
CA PHE A 477 5.82 -21.95 -12.87
C PHE A 477 4.29 -22.04 -12.96
N TYR A 478 3.78 -22.53 -14.09
CA TYR A 478 2.35 -22.59 -14.42
C TYR A 478 1.67 -23.94 -14.13
N SER A 479 2.43 -24.98 -13.75
CA SER A 479 1.90 -26.24 -13.21
C SER A 479 1.17 -25.99 -11.90
#